data_AF-A0A2L2BQK8-F1
#
_entry.id   AF-A0A2L2BQK8-F1
#
_cell.length_a   1.000
_cell.length_b   1.000
_cell.length_c   1.000
_cell.angle_alpha   90.00
_cell.angle_beta   90.00
_cell.angle_gamma   90.00
#
_symmetry.space_group_name_H-M   'P 1'
#
loop_
_entity.id
_entity.type
_entity.pdbx_description
1 polymer ?
#
loop_
_entity_poly.entity_id
_entity_poly.type
_entity_poly.pdbx_seq_one_letter_code
_entity_poly.pdbx_strand_id
1 'polypeptide(L)' 'MTQSAATIESISDTTSEGNAPLGFGDHCDSCGAQAYVRVTLPSGVLLFCAHHADKHRASLSDSALVWHDETHRLRDESAS' A
#
# COMPACT_ATOMS: atom_id res chain seq x y z
N MET A 1 20.60 -38.00 -12.39
CA MET A 1 20.17 -36.85 -13.21
C MET A 1 19.43 -35.91 -12.27
N THR A 2 20.20 -35.17 -11.47
CA THR A 2 20.38 -33.71 -11.60
C THR A 2 19.15 -32.93 -11.18
N GLN A 3 19.22 -32.45 -9.94
CA GLN A 3 18.35 -31.45 -9.32
C GLN A 3 18.38 -30.17 -10.18
N SER A 4 17.23 -29.51 -10.37
CA SER A 4 17.19 -28.17 -10.95
C SER A 4 16.38 -27.29 -10.02
N ALA A 5 17.13 -26.55 -9.22
CA ALA A 5 16.69 -25.38 -8.47
C ALA A 5 16.23 -24.31 -9.47
N ALA A 6 15.04 -23.75 -9.24
CA ALA A 6 14.64 -22.49 -9.84
C ALA A 6 14.82 -21.40 -8.78
N THR A 7 15.80 -20.55 -9.06
CA THR A 7 16.20 -19.34 -8.36
C THR A 7 15.02 -18.51 -7.88
N ILE A 8 14.98 -18.25 -6.57
CA ILE A 8 14.17 -17.19 -5.98
C ILE A 8 15.03 -15.92 -6.10
N GLU A 9 14.79 -15.11 -7.12
CA GLU A 9 15.34 -13.77 -7.19
C GLU A 9 14.53 -12.86 -6.26
N SER A 10 14.99 -12.77 -5.01
CA SER A 10 14.65 -11.67 -4.12
C SER A 10 15.22 -10.39 -4.71
N ILE A 11 14.42 -9.69 -5.51
CA ILE A 11 14.65 -8.28 -5.77
C ILE A 11 14.27 -7.50 -4.51
N SER A 12 15.23 -7.35 -3.62
CA SER A 12 15.18 -6.37 -2.54
C SER A 12 15.26 -4.98 -3.18
N ASP A 13 14.14 -4.51 -3.73
CA ASP A 13 13.95 -3.12 -4.11
C ASP A 13 14.13 -2.30 -2.83
N THR A 14 15.30 -1.68 -2.70
CA THR A 14 15.64 -0.77 -1.62
C THR A 14 14.93 0.56 -1.90
N THR A 15 13.61 0.52 -2.05
CA THR A 15 12.76 1.70 -1.99
C THR A 15 12.19 1.70 -0.58
N SER A 16 12.63 2.68 0.20
CA SER A 16 12.04 3.13 1.45
C SER A 16 10.62 2.56 1.66
N GLU A 17 10.48 1.56 2.54
CA GLU A 17 9.28 0.72 2.73
C GLU A 17 7.96 1.51 2.85
N GLY A 18 8.04 2.80 3.22
CA GLY A 18 6.90 3.73 3.25
C GLY A 18 6.28 4.10 1.89
N ASN A 19 6.98 3.94 0.76
CA ASN A 19 6.46 4.25 -0.59
C ASN A 19 6.40 3.02 -1.52
N ALA A 20 6.65 1.81 -1.01
CA ALA A 20 6.53 0.61 -1.82
C ALA A 20 5.10 0.49 -2.39
N PRO A 21 4.94 0.14 -3.68
CA PRO A 21 3.64 0.10 -4.34
C PRO A 21 2.63 -0.77 -3.61
N LEU A 22 1.36 -0.36 -3.61
CA LEU A 22 0.27 -1.16 -3.03
C LEU A 22 -0.19 -2.23 -4.03
N GLY A 23 -0.33 -3.46 -3.54
CA GLY A 23 -0.68 -4.64 -4.33
C GLY A 23 -1.92 -5.35 -3.79
N PHE A 24 -2.28 -6.46 -4.44
CA PHE A 24 -3.49 -7.23 -4.14
C PHE A 24 -3.59 -7.74 -2.69
N GLY A 25 -2.45 -7.90 -2.00
CA GLY A 25 -2.42 -8.34 -0.60
C GLY A 25 -2.65 -7.22 0.42
N ASP A 26 -2.66 -5.96 -0.01
CA ASP A 26 -2.87 -4.81 0.87
C ASP A 26 -4.36 -4.57 1.05
N HIS A 27 -4.88 -4.84 2.25
CA HIS A 27 -6.28 -4.67 2.60
C HIS A 27 -6.50 -3.50 3.55
N CYS A 28 -7.63 -2.83 3.40
CA CYS A 28 -8.02 -1.74 4.28
C CYS A 28 -8.34 -2.25 5.68
N ASP A 29 -7.70 -1.67 6.69
CA ASP A 29 -7.87 -2.09 8.09
C ASP A 29 -9.29 -1.88 8.63
N SER A 30 -10.08 -1.00 7.99
CA SER A 30 -11.45 -0.70 8.43
C SER A 30 -12.53 -1.53 7.73
N CYS A 31 -12.34 -1.99 6.48
CA CYS A 31 -13.37 -2.76 5.76
C CYS A 31 -12.88 -3.99 4.98
N GLY A 32 -11.58 -4.26 4.94
CA GLY A 32 -10.99 -5.40 4.23
C GLY A 32 -10.95 -5.28 2.70
N ALA A 33 -11.49 -4.21 2.10
CA ALA A 33 -11.37 -3.95 0.67
C ALA A 33 -9.90 -3.66 0.27
N GLN A 34 -9.58 -3.70 -1.02
CA GLN A 34 -8.25 -3.30 -1.54
C GLN A 34 -7.84 -1.93 -1.00
N ALA A 35 -6.63 -1.85 -0.45
CA ALA A 35 -6.02 -0.60 -0.02
C ALA A 35 -5.37 0.11 -1.22
N TYR A 36 -5.51 1.43 -1.21
CA TYR A 36 -4.88 2.34 -2.18
C TYR A 36 -4.10 3.45 -1.48
N VAL A 37 -4.17 3.51 -0.14
CA VAL A 37 -3.45 4.50 0.64
C VAL A 37 -2.74 3.80 1.79
N ARG A 38 -1.45 4.09 1.95
CA ARG A 38 -0.65 3.69 3.12
C ARG A 38 -0.29 4.93 3.92
N VAL A 39 -0.58 4.89 5.21
CA VAL A 39 -0.25 5.96 6.15
C VAL A 39 0.76 5.42 7.13
N THR A 40 1.99 5.93 7.08
CA THR A 40 3.03 5.65 8.07
C THR A 40 2.92 6.63 9.21
N LEU A 41 2.76 6.12 10.42
CA LEU A 41 2.69 6.84 11.69
C LEU A 41 3.91 6.46 12.54
N PRO A 42 4.25 7.23 13.59
CA PRO A 42 5.28 6.84 14.55
C PRO A 42 4.97 5.49 15.23
N SER A 43 3.69 5.14 15.34
CA SER A 43 3.20 3.91 15.96
C SER A 43 3.13 2.71 15.02
N GLY A 44 3.34 2.88 13.72
CA GLY A 44 3.21 1.80 12.74
C GLY A 44 2.60 2.25 11.42
N VAL A 45 2.03 1.31 10.67
CA VAL A 45 1.43 1.55 9.35
C VAL A 45 -0.06 1.22 9.38
N LEU A 46 -0.86 2.06 8.75
CA LEU A 46 -2.28 1.83 8.48
C LEU A 46 -2.53 1.80 6.97
N LEU A 47 -3.39 0.89 6.54
CA LEU A 47 -3.81 0.73 5.15
C LEU A 47 -5.27 1.11 4.99
N PHE A 48 -5.55 1.94 3.99
CA PHE A 48 -6.89 2.43 3.71
C PHE A 48 -7.28 2.22 2.24
N CYS A 49 -8.55 1.85 2.02
CA CYS A 49 -9.19 2.04 0.72
C CYS A 49 -9.39 3.54 0.47
N ALA A 50 -9.62 3.92 -0.80
CA ALA A 50 -9.83 5.32 -1.17
C ALA A 50 -10.89 6.04 -0.30
N HIS A 51 -11.98 5.34 0.01
CA HIS A 51 -13.07 5.86 0.84
C HIS A 51 -12.64 6.14 2.29
N HIS A 52 -11.92 5.22 2.93
CA HIS A 52 -11.52 5.41 4.33
C HIS A 52 -10.33 6.36 4.46
N ALA A 53 -9.48 6.43 3.44
CA ALA A 53 -8.42 7.42 3.40
C ALA A 53 -8.98 8.85 3.48
N ASP A 54 -10.02 9.17 2.71
CA ASP A 54 -10.67 10.49 2.72
C ASP A 54 -11.26 10.83 4.10
N LYS A 55 -11.98 9.87 4.70
CA LYS A 55 -12.57 10.01 6.04
C LYS A 55 -11.52 10.24 7.13
N HIS A 56 -10.37 9.58 7.05
CA HIS A 56 -9.30 9.69 8.05
C HIS A 56 -8.28 10.79 7.75
N ARG A 57 -8.32 11.40 6.56
CA ARG A 57 -7.33 12.38 6.09
C ARG A 57 -7.16 13.53 7.07
N ALA A 58 -8.25 14.18 7.48
CA ALA A 58 -8.17 15.32 8.38
C ALA A 58 -7.59 14.97 9.76
N SER A 59 -7.92 13.79 10.29
CA SER A 59 -7.48 13.37 11.63
C SER A 59 -6.03 12.87 11.65
N LEU A 60 -5.55 12.26 10.56
CA LEU A 60 -4.24 11.63 10.52
C LEU A 60 -3.17 12.48 9.83
N SER A 61 -3.54 13.51 9.07
CA SER A 61 -2.56 14.33 8.32
C SER A 61 -1.48 14.95 9.20
N ASP A 62 -1.82 15.36 10.42
CA ASP A 62 -0.86 16.00 11.34
C ASP A 62 0.13 14.99 11.96
N SER A 63 -0.30 13.72 12.11
CA SER A 63 0.48 12.66 12.73
C SER A 63 1.19 11.75 11.72
N ALA A 64 0.84 11.84 10.44
CA ALA A 64 1.39 11.02 9.37
C ALA A 64 2.83 11.44 9.04
N LEU A 65 3.75 10.49 9.16
CA LEU A 65 5.14 10.64 8.69
C LEU A 65 5.20 10.52 7.17
N VAL A 66 4.43 9.59 6.60
CA VAL A 66 4.32 9.36 5.16
C VAL A 66 2.86 9.09 4.81
N TRP A 67 2.37 9.76 3.77
CA TRP A 67 1.07 9.52 3.17
C TRP A 67 1.26 9.11 1.71
N HIS A 68 1.22 7.80 1.46
CA HIS A 68 1.38 7.23 0.13
C HIS A 68 0.00 6.95 -0.48
N ASP A 69 -0.36 7.66 -1.54
CA ASP A 69 -1.71 7.64 -2.13
C ASP A 69 -1.68 7.20 -3.61
N GLU A 70 -2.23 6.02 -3.85
CA GLU A 70 -2.38 5.42 -5.18
C GLU A 70 -3.83 5.39 -5.66
N THR A 71 -4.73 6.20 -5.07
CA THR A 71 -6.14 6.25 -5.47
C THR A 71 -6.34 6.67 -6.92
N HIS A 72 -5.33 7.27 -7.56
CA HIS A 72 -5.30 7.54 -9.00
C HIS A 72 -5.47 6.27 -9.85
N ARG A 73 -4.98 5.11 -9.39
CA ARG A 73 -5.05 3.83 -10.11
C ARG A 73 -6.49 3.34 -10.33
N LEU A 74 -7.41 3.71 -9.44
CA LEU A 74 -8.83 3.40 -9.59
C LEU A 74 -9.44 4.00 -10.86
N ARG A 75 -8.88 5.13 -11.32
CA ARG A 75 -9.35 5.81 -12.54
C ARG A 75 -8.81 5.13 -13.81
N ASP A 76 -7.61 4.58 -13.74
CA ASP A 76 -6.96 3.85 -14.83
C ASP A 76 -7.60 2.46 -15.02
N GLU A 77 -7.85 1.71 -13.94
CA GLU A 77 -8.49 0.39 -14.02
C GLU A 77 -9.95 0.47 -14.47
N SER A 78 -10.66 1.54 -14.11
CA SER A 78 -12.05 1.76 -14.57
C SER A 78 -12.14 2.13 -16.05
N ALA A 79 -11.01 2.48 -16.69
CA ALA A 79 -10.93 2.86 -18.10
C ALA A 79 -10.55 1.68 -19.02
N SER A 80 -10.39 0.47 -18.45
CA SER A 80 -10.01 -0.76 -19.16
C SER A 80 -11.19 -1.67 -19.48
#